data_AF-A0A1S8KN85-F1
#
_entry.id   AF-A0A1S8KN85-F1
#
_cell.length_a   1.000
_cell.length_b   1.000
_cell.length_c   1.000
_cell.angle_alpha   90.00
_cell.angle_beta   90.00
_cell.angle_gamma   90.00
#
_symmetry.space_group_name_H-M   'P 1'
#
loop_
_entity.id
_entity.type
_entity.pdbx_description
1 polymer ?
#
loop_
_entity_poly.entity_id
_entity_poly.type
_entity_poly.pdbx_seq_one_letter_code
_entity_poly.pdbx_strand_id
1 'polypeptide(L)' 'MKKSKLVPIVNRLEAMIQDETGERQVRRFEVNERERCLVTYDNARDMFELEDRTNGQVYEFDDIDFVAIEILELIQPTE' A
#
# COMPACT_ATOMS: atom_id res chain seq x y z
N MET A 1 -2.79 -12.10 22.37
CA MET A 1 -1.94 -11.64 21.25
C MET A 1 -2.48 -10.31 20.73
N LYS A 2 -1.62 -9.34 20.41
CA LYS A 2 -2.05 -8.14 19.69
C LYS A 2 -2.50 -8.57 18.28
N LYS A 3 -3.58 -7.97 17.76
CA LYS A 3 -4.01 -8.22 16.37
C LYS A 3 -2.91 -7.75 15.41
N SER A 4 -2.69 -8.51 14.34
CA SER A 4 -1.74 -8.13 13.29
C SER A 4 -2.22 -6.84 12.61
N LYS A 5 -1.31 -5.88 12.44
CA LYS A 5 -1.53 -4.69 11.61
C LYS A 5 -1.27 -4.95 10.13
N LEU A 6 -0.55 -6.03 9.80
CA LEU A 6 -0.20 -6.39 8.43
C LEU A 6 -1.38 -7.02 7.66
N VAL A 7 -2.14 -7.90 8.32
CA VAL A 7 -3.32 -8.57 7.72
C VAL A 7 -4.30 -7.60 7.05
N PRO A 8 -4.76 -6.50 7.68
CA PRO A 8 -5.66 -5.57 7.01
C PRO A 8 -5.02 -4.80 5.84
N ILE A 9 -3.68 -4.64 5.81
CA ILE A 9 -2.97 -4.04 4.68
C ILE A 9 -3.00 -5.01 3.50
N VAL A 10 -2.58 -6.26 3.71
CA VAL A 10 -2.58 -7.31 2.67
C VAL A 10 -3.97 -7.49 2.08
N ASN A 11 -5.01 -7.65 2.91
CA ASN A 11 -6.39 -7.79 2.42
C ASN A 11 -6.85 -6.62 1.55
N ARG A 12 -6.35 -5.39 1.82
CA ARG A 12 -6.68 -4.20 1.04
C ARG A 12 -5.93 -4.19 -0.30
N LEU A 13 -4.69 -4.67 -0.33
CA LEU A 13 -3.91 -4.83 -1.56
C LEU A 13 -4.47 -5.95 -2.44
N GLU A 14 -4.85 -7.09 -1.86
CA GLU A 14 -5.56 -8.18 -2.57
C GLU A 14 -6.86 -7.67 -3.22
N ALA A 15 -7.61 -6.83 -2.51
CA ALA A 15 -8.81 -6.20 -3.06
C ALA A 15 -8.50 -5.21 -4.20
N MET A 16 -7.29 -4.66 -4.28
CA MET A 16 -6.87 -3.86 -5.46
C MET A 16 -6.58 -4.77 -6.65
N ILE A 17 -5.93 -5.91 -6.43
CA ILE A 17 -5.66 -6.90 -7.49
C ILE A 17 -6.95 -7.48 -8.06
N GLN A 18 -7.93 -7.77 -7.21
CA GLN A 18 -9.21 -8.37 -7.63
C GLN A 18 -10.16 -7.36 -8.31
N ASP A 19 -9.87 -6.06 -8.22
CA ASP A 19 -10.73 -5.01 -8.76
C ASP A 19 -10.36 -4.70 -10.22
N GLU A 20 -10.99 -5.45 -11.13
CA GLU A 20 -10.85 -5.32 -12.58
C GLU A 20 -11.72 -4.19 -13.18
N THR A 21 -12.36 -3.34 -12.37
CA THR A 21 -13.25 -2.29 -12.88
C THR A 21 -12.53 -1.17 -13.63
N GLY A 22 -11.19 -1.08 -13.51
CA GLY A 22 -10.35 -0.10 -14.20
C GLY A 22 -8.92 -0.59 -14.39
N GLU A 23 -8.14 0.09 -15.24
CA GLU A 23 -6.74 -0.28 -15.51
C GLU A 23 -5.82 -0.06 -14.30
N ARG A 24 -6.17 0.89 -13.42
CA ARG A 24 -5.42 1.17 -12.20
C ARG A 24 -6.34 1.32 -11.00
N GLN A 25 -5.88 0.78 -9.88
CA GLN A 25 -6.53 0.92 -8.59
C GLN A 25 -5.69 1.77 -7.67
N VAL A 26 -6.29 2.74 -6.99
CA VAL A 26 -5.57 3.67 -6.10
C VAL A 26 -6.13 3.58 -4.68
N ARG A 27 -5.25 3.50 -3.68
CA ARG A 27 -5.60 3.50 -2.25
C ARG A 27 -4.64 4.38 -1.46
N ARG A 28 -5.21 5.11 -0.49
CA ARG A 28 -4.47 5.95 0.46
C ARG A 28 -4.36 5.25 1.80
N PHE A 29 -3.21 5.42 2.44
CA PHE A 29 -2.97 5.01 3.82
C PHE A 29 -2.64 6.22 4.67
N GLU A 30 -3.43 6.43 5.72
CA GLU A 30 -3.40 7.64 6.55
C GLU A 30 -3.24 7.28 8.03
N VAL A 31 -2.51 8.11 8.76
CA VAL A 31 -2.34 8.01 10.22
C VAL A 31 -2.53 9.39 10.82
N ASN A 32 -3.45 9.51 11.79
CA ASN A 32 -3.81 10.79 12.40
C ASN A 32 -4.15 11.87 11.35
N GLU A 33 -4.99 11.49 10.37
CA GLU A 33 -5.44 12.37 9.27
C GLU A 33 -4.32 12.87 8.34
N ARG A 34 -3.11 12.31 8.45
CA ARG A 34 -2.00 12.57 7.54
C ARG A 34 -1.79 11.38 6.62
N GLU A 35 -1.88 11.64 5.32
CA GLU A 35 -1.51 10.68 4.29
C GLU A 35 -0.02 10.34 4.43
N ARG A 36 0.26 9.05 4.58
CA ARG A 36 1.62 8.51 4.70
C ARG A 36 2.10 7.95 3.38
N CYS A 37 1.23 7.26 2.67
CA CYS A 37 1.53 6.81 1.32
C CYS A 37 0.26 6.71 0.45
N LEU A 38 0.50 6.79 -0.85
CA LEU A 38 -0.45 6.48 -1.91
C LEU A 38 0.03 5.21 -2.61
N VAL A 39 -0.84 4.22 -2.75
CA VAL A 39 -0.54 2.98 -3.47
C VAL A 39 -1.40 2.91 -4.71
N THR A 40 -0.76 2.70 -5.86
CA THR A 40 -1.40 2.44 -7.14
C THR A 40 -1.07 1.01 -7.56
N TYR A 41 -2.06 0.22 -7.94
CA TYR A 41 -1.85 -1.06 -8.60
C TYR A 41 -2.20 -0.90 -10.08
N ASP A 42 -1.28 -1.28 -10.96
CA ASP A 42 -1.46 -1.28 -12.41
C ASP A 42 -1.78 -2.70 -12.89
N ASN A 43 -3.05 -2.95 -13.24
CA ASN A 43 -3.55 -4.26 -13.64
C ASN A 43 -2.86 -4.78 -14.91
N ALA A 44 -2.38 -3.89 -15.80
CA ALA A 44 -1.75 -4.30 -17.04
C ALA A 44 -0.29 -4.74 -16.83
N ARG A 45 0.37 -4.19 -15.81
CA ARG A 45 1.77 -4.49 -15.48
C ARG A 45 1.92 -5.54 -14.38
N ASP A 46 0.85 -5.81 -13.62
CA ASP A 46 0.90 -6.61 -12.39
C ASP A 46 1.94 -6.05 -11.39
N MET A 47 1.88 -4.73 -11.18
CA MET A 47 2.86 -3.99 -10.37
C MET A 47 2.15 -3.01 -9.43
N PHE A 48 2.69 -2.88 -8.23
CA PHE A 48 2.37 -1.81 -7.30
C PHE A 48 3.36 -0.65 -7.46
N GLU A 49 2.85 0.56 -7.42
CA GLU A 49 3.60 1.79 -7.23
C GLU A 49 3.21 2.38 -5.87
N LEU A 50 4.18 2.61 -5.00
CA LEU A 50 4.01 3.24 -3.70
C LEU A 50 4.71 4.60 -3.72
N GLU A 51 3.93 5.66 -3.51
CA GLU A 51 4.45 7.01 -3.26
C GLU A 51 4.49 7.28 -1.75
N ASP A 52 5.69 7.45 -1.20
CA ASP A 52 5.91 7.87 0.18
C ASP A 52 5.71 9.39 0.29
N ARG A 53 4.67 9.80 1.01
CA ARG A 53 4.32 11.22 1.19
C ARG A 53 5.24 11.96 2.16
N THR A 54 6.11 11.25 2.88
CA THR A 54 7.04 11.86 3.83
C THR A 54 8.27 12.47 3.14
N ASN A 55 8.69 11.88 2.02
CA ASN A 55 9.89 12.29 1.27
C ASN A 55 9.64 12.47 -0.24
N GLY A 56 8.47 12.08 -0.75
CA GLY A 56 8.09 12.15 -2.17
C GLY A 56 8.72 11.07 -3.05
N GLN A 57 9.34 10.04 -2.46
CA GLN A 57 9.93 8.94 -3.21
C GLN A 57 8.85 7.97 -3.71
N VAL A 58 9.10 7.39 -4.88
CA VAL A 58 8.22 6.41 -5.51
C VAL A 58 8.98 5.09 -5.65
N TYR A 59 8.36 4.00 -5.25
CA TYR A 59 8.89 2.65 -5.30
C TYR A 59 7.95 1.75 -6.11
N GLU A 60 8.50 0.86 -6.93
CA GLU A 60 7.73 -0.16 -7.65
C GLU A 60 7.96 -1.53 -7.00
N PHE A 61 6.90 -2.33 -6.87
CA PHE A 61 6.93 -3.68 -6.30
C PHE A 61 6.14 -4.65 -7.18
N ASP A 62 6.72 -5.83 -7.43
CA ASP A 62 6.08 -6.99 -8.09
C ASP A 62 5.53 -8.01 -7.08
N ASP A 63 5.87 -7.87 -5.80
CA ASP A 63 5.44 -8.75 -4.71
C ASP A 63 4.57 -7.99 -3.70
N ILE A 64 3.38 -8.54 -3.44
CA ILE A 64 2.42 -8.01 -2.48
C ILE A 64 2.97 -7.96 -1.05
N ASP A 65 3.83 -8.90 -0.67
CA ASP A 65 4.37 -8.98 0.69
C ASP A 65 5.37 -7.83 0.93
N PHE A 66 6.19 -7.48 -0.06
CA PHE A 66 7.16 -6.37 0.06
C PHE A 66 6.46 -5.02 0.16
N VAL A 67 5.49 -4.73 -0.71
CA VAL A 67 4.73 -3.47 -0.61
C VAL A 67 3.92 -3.41 0.69
N ALA A 68 3.40 -4.54 1.19
CA ALA A 68 2.68 -4.57 2.46
C ALA A 68 3.59 -4.25 3.66
N ILE A 69 4.83 -4.74 3.66
CA ILE A 69 5.83 -4.41 4.68
C ILE A 69 6.19 -2.92 4.62
N GLU A 70 6.43 -2.38 3.42
CA GLU A 70 6.76 -0.96 3.25
C GLU A 70 5.63 -0.05 3.76
N ILE A 71 4.37 -0.34 3.39
CA ILE A 71 3.21 0.40 3.92
C ILE A 71 3.16 0.30 5.44
N LEU A 72 3.39 -0.90 6.00
CA LEU A 72 3.39 -1.11 7.43
C LEU A 72 4.45 -0.24 8.12
N GLU A 73 5.66 -0.14 7.59
CA GLU A 73 6.71 0.72 8.13
C GLU A 73 6.32 2.20 8.08
N LEU A 74 5.73 2.66 6.98
CA LEU A 74 5.30 4.06 6.81
C LEU A 74 4.13 4.48 7.71
N ILE A 75 3.24 3.55 8.08
CA ILE A 75 2.07 3.85 8.92
C ILE A 75 2.24 3.45 10.38
N GLN A 76 3.28 2.70 10.72
CA GLN A 76 3.55 2.41 12.12
C GLN A 76 4.14 3.64 12.82
N PRO A 77 3.74 3.91 14.07
CA PRO A 77 4.40 4.94 14.87
C PRO A 77 5.87 4.54 15.07
N THR A 78 6.80 5.45 14.76
CA THR A 78 8.17 5.34 15.26
C THR A 78 8.11 5.52 16.78
N GLU A 79 8.58 4.52 17.54
CA GLU A 79 8.73 4.62 19.00
C GLU A 79 9.82 5.62 19.40
#